data_AF-A0A811T929-F1
#
_entry.id   AF-A0A811T929-F1
#
_cell.length_a   1.000
_cell.length_b   1.000
_cell.length_c   1.000
_cell.angle_alpha   90.00
_cell.angle_beta   90.00
_cell.angle_gamma   90.00
#
_symmetry.space_group_name_H-M   'P 1'
#
loop_
_entity.id
_entity.type
_entity.pdbx_description
1 polymer ?
#
loop_
_entity_poly.entity_id
_entity_poly.type
_entity_poly.pdbx_seq_one_letter_code
_entity_poly.pdbx_strand_id
1 'polypeptide(L)'
;MKYDINMNNWPEFRNEKQLTWIFNDKEIIEYYTNMFQAAYNNRINTWDIQWVYSCIFNNMLSIVPDKNVISNIGVTGSHTGSKPSIFINMPTVAINTNNIKHPAFVISNVLCDKAIYYNILTNGNKLKYNIIKFMKRIKICNCINKIYRRLKNV
;
A
#
# COMPACT_ATOMS: atom_id res chain seq x y z
N MET A 1 -14.27 -16.86 -6.31
CA MET A 1 -13.33 -15.72 -6.29
C MET A 1 -13.88 -14.67 -7.23
N LYS A 2 -14.17 -13.44 -6.76
CA LYS A 2 -14.71 -12.35 -7.59
C LYS A 2 -13.56 -11.46 -8.01
N TYR A 3 -13.07 -11.64 -9.23
CA TYR A 3 -12.00 -10.85 -9.82
C TYR A 3 -12.56 -9.97 -10.94
N ASP A 4 -12.23 -8.69 -10.94
CA ASP A 4 -12.64 -7.71 -11.94
C ASP A 4 -11.40 -7.01 -12.53
N ILE A 5 -10.97 -7.49 -13.70
CA ILE A 5 -9.83 -6.93 -14.44
C ILE A 5 -10.11 -5.55 -15.04
N ASN A 6 -11.39 -5.23 -15.30
CA ASN A 6 -11.75 -3.96 -15.93
C ASN A 6 -12.06 -2.89 -14.89
N MET A 7 -12.21 -3.27 -13.63
CA MET A 7 -12.57 -2.40 -12.52
C MET A 7 -13.82 -1.57 -12.86
N ASN A 8 -14.87 -2.23 -13.37
CA ASN A 8 -16.02 -1.59 -14.01
C ASN A 8 -16.73 -0.59 -13.08
N ASN A 9 -16.79 -0.88 -11.78
CA ASN A 9 -17.41 -0.02 -10.77
C ASN A 9 -16.46 1.07 -10.22
N TRP A 10 -15.20 1.13 -10.66
CA TRP A 10 -14.24 2.09 -10.12
C TRP A 10 -14.70 3.57 -10.24
N PRO A 11 -15.28 4.02 -11.37
CA PRO A 11 -15.76 5.40 -11.46
C PRO A 11 -16.77 5.77 -10.37
N GLU A 12 -17.73 4.88 -10.10
CA GLU A 12 -18.74 5.03 -9.06
C GLU A 12 -18.09 5.02 -7.67
N PHE A 13 -17.30 3.99 -7.37
CA PHE A 13 -16.64 3.82 -6.08
C PHE A 13 -15.70 4.98 -5.72
N ARG A 14 -15.01 5.53 -6.74
CA ARG A 14 -14.18 6.72 -6.61
C ARG A 14 -15.02 7.96 -6.32
N ASN A 15 -16.08 8.20 -7.09
CA ASN A 15 -16.92 9.40 -6.94
C ASN A 15 -17.61 9.43 -5.57
N GLU A 16 -18.03 8.28 -5.06
CA GLU A 16 -18.64 8.11 -3.73
C GLU A 16 -17.62 8.03 -2.60
N LYS A 17 -16.32 8.01 -2.92
CA LYS A 17 -15.21 7.90 -1.95
C LYS A 17 -15.31 6.65 -1.07
N GLN A 18 -15.73 5.52 -1.64
CA GLN A 18 -15.99 4.28 -0.89
C GLN A 18 -14.76 3.72 -0.17
N LEU A 19 -13.54 4.05 -0.62
CA LEU A 19 -12.32 3.70 0.12
C LEU A 19 -12.29 4.29 1.54
N THR A 20 -13.01 5.39 1.80
CA THR A 20 -13.16 5.98 3.13
C THR A 20 -14.04 5.15 4.07
N TRP A 21 -14.83 4.22 3.52
CA TRP A 21 -15.64 3.29 4.30
C TRP A 21 -14.81 2.10 4.80
N ILE A 22 -13.70 1.81 4.11
CA ILE A 22 -12.83 0.65 4.36
C ILE A 22 -11.60 1.06 5.16
N PHE A 23 -11.00 2.20 4.82
CA PHE A 23 -9.78 2.69 5.45
C PHE A 23 -10.01 4.01 6.18
N ASN A 24 -9.37 4.15 7.34
CA ASN A 24 -9.40 5.40 8.12
C ASN A 24 -8.19 6.32 7.84
N ASP A 25 -7.13 5.79 7.21
CA ASP A 25 -5.89 6.53 6.96
C ASP A 25 -5.92 7.20 5.58
N LYS A 26 -5.91 8.55 5.57
CA LYS A 26 -6.03 9.35 4.35
C LYS A 26 -4.95 9.05 3.31
N GLU A 27 -3.75 8.69 3.74
CA GLU A 27 -2.64 8.43 2.83
C GLU A 27 -2.75 7.08 2.16
N ILE A 28 -3.27 6.09 2.89
CA ILE A 28 -3.61 4.78 2.34
C ILE A 28 -4.74 4.94 1.31
N ILE A 29 -5.77 5.73 1.65
CA ILE A 29 -6.88 6.04 0.73
C ILE A 29 -6.35 6.71 -0.54
N GLU A 30 -5.51 7.74 -0.40
CA GLU A 30 -4.93 8.46 -1.54
C GLU A 30 -4.02 7.55 -2.38
N TYR A 31 -3.20 6.72 -1.74
CA TYR A 31 -2.34 5.74 -2.41
C TYR A 31 -3.16 4.77 -3.27
N TYR A 32 -4.17 4.12 -2.69
CA TYR A 32 -5.03 3.21 -3.44
C TYR A 32 -5.83 3.93 -4.51
N THR A 33 -6.36 5.13 -4.24
CA THR A 33 -7.10 5.92 -5.23
C THR A 33 -6.23 6.23 -6.46
N ASN A 34 -4.99 6.68 -6.24
CA ASN A 34 -4.08 7.00 -7.33
C ASN A 34 -3.65 5.74 -8.10
N MET A 35 -3.36 4.65 -7.39
CA MET A 35 -2.96 3.37 -7.99
C MET A 35 -4.09 2.77 -8.85
N PHE A 36 -5.32 2.74 -8.31
CA PHE A 36 -6.50 2.26 -9.02
C PHE A 36 -6.87 3.15 -10.21
N GLN A 37 -6.76 4.46 -10.06
CA GLN A 37 -7.00 5.37 -11.17
C GLN A 37 -5.98 5.19 -12.31
N ALA A 38 -4.71 4.92 -11.97
CA ALA A 38 -3.67 4.67 -12.97
C ALA A 38 -3.90 3.36 -13.72
N ALA A 39 -4.27 2.29 -13.02
CA ALA A 39 -4.63 1.01 -13.63
C ALA A 39 -5.89 1.12 -14.50
N TYR A 40 -6.96 1.75 -14.00
CA TYR A 40 -8.21 1.96 -14.75
C TYR A 40 -8.00 2.78 -16.03
N ASN A 41 -7.11 3.78 -15.99
CA ASN A 41 -6.75 4.57 -17.17
C ASN A 41 -5.78 3.85 -18.12
N ASN A 42 -5.48 2.57 -17.89
CA ASN A 42 -4.50 1.76 -18.63
C ASN A 42 -3.09 2.41 -18.70
N ARG A 43 -2.74 3.23 -17.71
CA ARG A 43 -1.40 3.85 -17.62
C ARG A 43 -0.35 2.90 -17.07
N ILE A 44 -0.78 1.84 -16.41
CA ILE A 44 0.06 0.78 -15.87
C ILE A 44 -0.48 -0.53 -16.44
N ASN A 45 0.34 -1.21 -17.24
CA ASN A 45 0.00 -2.53 -17.77
C ASN A 45 0.43 -3.59 -16.76
N THR A 46 -0.44 -3.90 -15.81
CA THR A 46 -0.26 -4.94 -14.80
C THR A 46 -1.62 -5.52 -14.41
N TRP A 47 -1.65 -6.71 -13.80
CA TRP A 47 -2.87 -7.38 -13.32
C TRP A 47 -3.02 -7.33 -11.79
N ASP A 48 -1.91 -7.13 -11.08
CA ASP A 48 -1.84 -7.21 -9.62
C ASP A 48 -2.62 -6.07 -8.94
N ILE A 49 -2.68 -4.89 -9.56
CA ILE A 49 -3.49 -3.76 -9.06
C ILE A 49 -4.99 -4.10 -9.08
N GLN A 50 -5.48 -4.70 -10.16
CA GLN A 50 -6.87 -5.11 -10.36
C GLN A 50 -7.24 -6.24 -9.39
N TRP A 51 -6.28 -7.12 -9.10
CA TRP A 51 -6.43 -8.15 -8.07
C TRP A 51 -6.60 -7.50 -6.69
N VAL A 52 -5.75 -6.54 -6.33
CA VAL A 52 -5.87 -5.80 -5.06
C VAL A 52 -7.19 -5.03 -4.97
N TYR A 53 -7.61 -4.37 -6.04
CA TYR A 53 -8.93 -3.73 -6.15
C TYR A 53 -10.05 -4.73 -5.85
N SER A 54 -10.01 -5.89 -6.50
CA SER A 54 -10.99 -6.95 -6.32
C SER A 54 -11.03 -7.46 -4.88
N CYS A 55 -9.88 -7.62 -4.24
CA CYS A 55 -9.81 -8.02 -2.84
C CYS A 55 -10.48 -7.00 -1.92
N ILE A 56 -10.14 -5.72 -2.06
CA ILE A 56 -10.64 -4.64 -1.19
C ILE A 56 -12.15 -4.50 -1.29
N PHE A 57 -12.71 -4.40 -2.50
CA PHE A 57 -14.15 -4.17 -2.70
C PHE A 57 -15.02 -5.42 -2.54
N ASN A 58 -14.42 -6.59 -2.26
CA ASN A 58 -15.13 -7.82 -1.95
C ASN A 58 -14.84 -8.35 -0.54
N ASN A 59 -14.34 -7.49 0.36
CA ASN A 59 -14.04 -7.84 1.76
C ASN A 59 -13.13 -9.07 1.88
N MET A 60 -12.19 -9.25 0.94
CA MET A 60 -11.23 -10.35 1.01
C MET A 60 -10.06 -9.98 1.91
N LEU A 61 -9.54 -10.96 2.64
CA LEU A 61 -8.41 -10.82 3.55
C LEU A 61 -7.25 -11.71 3.09
N SER A 62 -6.02 -11.22 3.25
CA SER A 62 -4.81 -11.99 3.02
C SER A 62 -4.14 -12.37 4.33
N ILE A 63 -3.57 -13.58 4.38
CA ILE A 63 -2.71 -14.00 5.48
C ILE A 63 -1.29 -13.55 5.13
N VAL A 64 -0.73 -12.66 5.96
CA VAL A 64 0.64 -12.16 5.80
C VAL A 64 1.51 -12.73 6.91
N PRO A 65 2.58 -13.49 6.59
CA PRO A 65 3.49 -13.99 7.61
C PRO A 65 4.33 -12.85 8.20
N ASP A 66 4.65 -12.93 9.50
CA ASP A 66 5.50 -11.94 10.18
C ASP A 66 6.97 -11.98 9.68
N LYS A 67 7.40 -13.12 9.14
CA LYS A 67 8.74 -13.32 8.55
C LYS A 67 8.63 -13.67 7.08
N ASN A 68 9.65 -13.30 6.32
CA ASN A 68 9.76 -13.71 4.93
C ASN A 68 10.00 -15.22 4.85
N VAL A 69 9.05 -15.96 4.26
CA VAL A 69 9.09 -17.43 4.11
C VAL A 69 9.46 -17.88 2.69
N ILE A 70 9.77 -16.93 1.80
CA ILE A 70 10.20 -17.20 0.42
C ILE A 70 11.61 -16.62 0.19
N SER A 71 12.35 -17.17 -0.76
CA SER A 71 13.61 -16.61 -1.24
C SER A 71 13.43 -16.15 -2.69
N ASN A 72 14.00 -14.99 -3.02
CA ASN A 72 14.12 -14.61 -4.43
C ASN A 72 15.38 -15.25 -5.02
N ILE A 73 15.22 -16.13 -6.00
CA ILE A 73 16.31 -16.87 -6.65
C ILE A 73 16.86 -16.16 -7.91
N GLY A 74 16.29 -15.02 -8.31
CA GLY A 74 16.70 -14.29 -9.50
C GLY A 74 16.58 -12.77 -9.36
N VAL A 75 17.58 -12.05 -9.86
CA VAL A 75 17.62 -10.57 -9.80
C VAL A 75 17.39 -9.92 -11.17
N THR A 76 17.41 -10.71 -12.24
CA THR A 76 17.21 -10.28 -13.63
C THR A 76 15.87 -10.80 -14.17
N GLY A 77 15.10 -9.93 -14.80
CA GLY A 77 13.81 -10.25 -15.41
C GLY A 77 13.24 -9.06 -16.17
N SER A 78 12.14 -9.28 -16.89
CA SER A 78 11.48 -8.30 -17.78
C SER A 78 11.02 -7.01 -17.07
N HIS A 79 10.96 -7.02 -15.74
CA HIS A 79 10.58 -5.88 -14.90
C HIS A 79 11.64 -5.53 -13.85
N THR A 80 12.90 -5.98 -14.01
CA THR A 80 14.00 -5.52 -13.14
C THR A 80 14.27 -4.04 -13.42
N GLY A 81 13.74 -3.17 -12.55
CA GLY A 81 14.02 -1.74 -12.60
C GLY A 81 15.48 -1.41 -12.27
N SER A 82 15.89 -0.16 -12.52
CA SER A 82 17.26 0.33 -12.28
C SER A 82 17.67 0.38 -10.80
N LYS A 83 16.72 0.25 -9.87
CA LYS A 83 16.98 0.20 -8.43
C LYS A 83 16.43 -1.09 -7.83
N PRO A 84 17.27 -1.92 -7.20
CA PRO A 84 16.79 -3.13 -6.54
C PRO A 84 15.87 -2.77 -5.38
N SER A 85 14.78 -3.53 -5.25
CA SER A 85 13.88 -3.44 -4.10
C SER A 85 14.64 -3.80 -2.82
N ILE A 86 14.33 -3.12 -1.70
CA ILE A 86 14.85 -3.50 -0.38
C ILE A 86 14.43 -4.92 0.04
N PHE A 87 13.42 -5.48 -0.63
CA PHE A 87 12.91 -6.81 -0.35
C PHE A 87 13.67 -7.92 -1.09
N ILE A 88 14.54 -7.58 -2.05
CA ILE A 88 15.13 -8.56 -2.98
C ILE A 88 16.01 -9.60 -2.30
N ASN A 89 16.69 -9.22 -1.21
CA ASN A 89 17.62 -10.04 -0.44
C ASN A 89 17.15 -10.24 1.02
N MET A 90 15.84 -10.22 1.26
CA MET A 90 15.34 -10.50 2.62
C MET A 90 15.71 -11.91 3.05
N PRO A 91 16.21 -12.09 4.30
CA PRO A 91 16.51 -13.43 4.82
C PRO A 91 15.22 -14.26 4.86
N THR A 92 15.31 -15.49 4.39
CA THR A 92 14.21 -16.46 4.42
C THR A 92 14.25 -17.24 5.71
N VAL A 93 13.10 -17.40 6.36
CA VAL A 93 12.95 -18.16 7.60
C VAL A 93 11.97 -19.30 7.36
N ALA A 94 12.32 -20.51 7.80
CA ALA A 94 11.41 -21.64 7.76
C ALA A 94 10.17 -21.37 8.62
N ILE A 95 8.99 -21.65 8.08
CA ILE A 95 7.75 -21.51 8.82
C ILE A 95 7.62 -22.64 9.85
N ASN A 96 7.33 -22.30 11.11
CA ASN A 96 6.98 -23.28 12.13
C ASN A 96 5.48 -23.59 12.06
N THR A 97 5.14 -24.72 11.45
CA THR A 97 3.74 -25.14 11.25
C THR A 97 3.08 -25.66 12.54
N ASN A 98 3.85 -26.06 13.55
CA ASN A 98 3.32 -26.65 14.79
C ASN A 98 2.57 -25.64 15.68
N ASN A 99 2.70 -24.33 15.42
CA ASN A 99 2.05 -23.28 16.21
C ASN A 99 1.09 -22.42 15.39
N ILE A 100 0.61 -22.92 14.24
CA ILE A 100 -0.41 -22.22 13.45
C ILE A 100 -1.78 -22.48 14.09
N LYS A 101 -2.36 -21.45 14.71
CA LYS A 101 -3.69 -21.49 15.30
C LYS A 101 -4.63 -20.62 14.49
N HIS A 102 -5.76 -21.17 14.06
CA HIS A 102 -6.80 -20.39 13.40
C HIS A 102 -7.44 -19.44 14.42
N PRO A 103 -7.62 -18.15 14.10
CA PRO A 103 -8.25 -17.22 15.02
C PRO A 103 -9.75 -17.54 15.14
N ALA A 104 -10.33 -17.31 16.31
CA ALA A 104 -11.78 -17.48 16.52
C ALA A 104 -12.61 -16.48 15.68
N PHE A 105 -12.02 -15.32 15.38
CA PHE A 105 -12.62 -14.27 14.57
C PHE A 105 -11.63 -13.81 13.50
N VAL A 106 -12.08 -13.73 12.25
CA VAL A 106 -11.25 -13.31 11.12
C VAL A 106 -11.62 -11.87 10.77
N ILE A 107 -10.74 -10.94 11.15
CA ILE A 107 -10.89 -9.51 10.87
C ILE A 107 -9.56 -8.94 10.34
N SER A 108 -9.60 -7.80 9.66
CA SER A 108 -8.40 -7.11 9.21
C SER A 108 -7.58 -6.58 10.38
N ASN A 109 -6.25 -6.57 10.22
CA ASN A 109 -5.34 -6.00 11.21
C ASN A 109 -4.85 -4.63 10.74
N VAL A 110 -5.62 -3.59 11.09
CA VAL A 110 -5.38 -2.20 10.69
C VAL A 110 -3.98 -1.71 11.08
N LEU A 111 -3.43 -2.18 12.22
CA LEU A 111 -2.09 -1.79 12.66
C LEU A 111 -1.01 -2.40 11.78
N CYS A 112 -1.16 -3.68 11.41
CA CYS A 112 -0.26 -4.35 10.47
C CYS A 112 -0.32 -3.72 9.08
N ASP A 113 -1.52 -3.47 8.54
CA ASP A 113 -1.70 -2.85 7.22
C ASP A 113 -1.02 -1.47 7.17
N LYS A 114 -1.20 -0.66 8.22
CA LYS A 114 -0.54 0.64 8.35
C LYS A 114 0.98 0.49 8.40
N ALA A 115 1.49 -0.45 9.19
CA ALA A 115 2.94 -0.69 9.28
C ALA A 115 3.54 -1.12 7.94
N ILE A 116 2.87 -2.01 7.21
CA ILE A 116 3.28 -2.47 5.87
C ILE A 116 3.32 -1.29 4.90
N TYR A 117 2.24 -0.50 4.82
CA TYR A 117 2.18 0.69 3.96
C TYR A 117 3.37 1.64 4.17
N TYR A 118 3.67 1.98 5.44
CA TYR A 118 4.77 2.89 5.72
C TYR A 118 6.15 2.28 5.47
N ASN A 119 6.33 0.98 5.71
CA ASN A 119 7.56 0.29 5.34
C ASN A 119 7.79 0.33 3.83
N ILE A 120 6.74 0.14 3.02
CA ILE A 120 6.83 0.26 1.56
C ILE A 120 7.19 1.70 1.17
N LEU A 121 6.45 2.70 1.67
CA LEU A 121 6.66 4.11 1.35
C LEU A 121 8.08 4.61 1.72
N THR A 122 8.65 4.06 2.78
CA THR A 122 9.96 4.48 3.30
C THR A 122 11.10 3.60 2.83
N ASN A 123 10.83 2.56 2.03
CA ASN A 123 11.81 1.51 1.73
C ASN A 123 12.47 0.99 3.02
N GLY A 124 11.66 0.74 4.05
CA GLY A 124 12.11 0.26 5.36
C GLY A 124 12.97 1.24 6.15
N ASN A 125 13.19 2.47 5.66
CA ASN A 125 14.04 3.46 6.32
C ASN A 125 13.29 4.09 7.51
N LYS A 126 13.59 3.59 8.73
CA LYS A 126 13.00 4.07 9.99
C LYS A 126 13.21 5.56 10.24
N LEU A 127 14.36 6.11 9.85
CA LEU A 127 14.63 7.54 10.00
C LEU A 127 13.71 8.36 9.08
N LYS A 128 13.60 7.97 7.82
CA LYS A 128 12.67 8.57 6.85
C LYS A 128 11.22 8.46 7.34
N TYR A 129 10.82 7.32 7.89
CA TYR A 129 9.52 7.13 8.52
C TYR A 129 9.28 8.14 9.66
N ASN A 130 10.23 8.25 10.59
CA ASN A 130 10.13 9.15 11.74
C ASN A 130 10.11 10.62 11.31
N ILE A 131 10.91 11.01 10.32
CA ILE A 131 10.92 12.37 9.75
C ILE A 131 9.56 12.67 9.11
N ILE A 132 9.05 11.80 8.25
CA ILE A 132 7.75 11.97 7.61
C ILE A 132 6.64 12.07 8.67
N LYS A 133 6.65 11.17 9.67
CA LYS A 133 5.70 11.17 10.79
C LYS A 133 5.78 12.47 11.60
N PHE A 134 6.98 12.97 11.87
CA PHE A 134 7.21 14.21 12.60
C PHE A 134 6.73 15.43 11.80
N MET A 135 7.12 15.56 10.53
CA MET A 135 6.70 16.65 9.63
C MET A 135 5.18 16.75 9.53
N LYS A 136 4.49 15.60 9.50
CA LYS A 136 3.02 15.53 9.53
C LYS A 136 2.44 16.02 10.85
N ARG A 137 3.02 15.59 11.98
CA ARG A 137 2.57 16.01 13.32
C ARG A 137 2.60 17.53 13.48
N ILE A 138 3.63 18.20 12.94
CA ILE A 138 3.76 19.66 13.00
C ILE A 138 3.09 20.40 11.83
N LYS A 139 2.37 19.70 10.94
CA LYS A 139 1.70 20.26 9.75
C LYS A 139 2.64 21.11 8.89
N ILE A 140 3.91 20.72 8.75
CA ILE A 140 4.94 21.55 8.11
C ILE A 140 4.57 21.92 6.67
N CYS A 141 3.92 21.00 5.95
CA CYS A 141 3.44 21.24 4.58
C CYS A 141 2.38 22.36 4.52
N ASN A 142 1.55 22.50 5.55
CA ASN A 142 0.58 23.60 5.62
C ASN A 142 1.28 24.95 5.85
N CYS A 143 2.35 24.97 6.65
CA CYS A 143 3.18 26.15 6.83
C CYS A 143 3.87 26.56 5.53
N ILE A 144 4.49 25.61 4.82
CA ILE A 144 5.16 25.84 3.54
C ILE A 144 4.16 26.35 2.49
N ASN A 145 3.00 25.70 2.34
CA ASN A 145 1.95 26.15 1.40
C ASN A 145 1.42 27.54 1.73
N LYS A 146 1.29 27.87 3.03
CA LYS A 146 0.87 29.21 3.48
C LYS A 146 1.91 30.28 3.14
N ILE A 147 3.20 29.97 3.28
CA ILE A 147 4.31 30.86 2.90
C ILE A 147 4.36 31.01 1.37
N TYR A 148 4.28 29.91 0.62
CA TYR A 148 4.28 29.93 -0.86
C TYR A 148 3.13 30.80 -1.42
N ARG A 149 1.91 30.67 -0.87
CA ARG A 149 0.77 31.52 -1.27
C ARG A 149 0.99 33.00 -0.94
N ARG A 150 1.70 33.32 0.15
CA ARG A 150 2.05 34.71 0.48
C ARG A 150 3.10 35.28 -0.47
N LEU A 151 4.10 34.49 -0.85
CA LEU A 151 5.16 34.93 -1.78
C LEU A 151 4.68 35.07 -3.23
N LYS A 152 3.62 34.37 -3.62
CA LYS A 152 3.04 34.45 -4.97
C LYS A 152 1.99 35.57 -5.14
N ASN A 153 1.55 36.16 -4.03
CA ASN A 153 0.57 37.25 -3.99
C ASN A 153 1.23 38.62 -3.68
N VAL A 154 2.54 38.72 -3.86
CA VAL A 154 3.36 39.95 -3.84
C VAL A 154 4.05 40.04 -5.20
#